data_AF-A0A1B3N4L2-F1
#
_entry.id   AF-A0A1B3N4L2-F1
#
_cell.length_a   1.000
_cell.length_b   1.000
_cell.length_c   1.000
_cell.angle_alpha   90.00
_cell.angle_beta   90.00
_cell.angle_gamma   90.00
#
_symmetry.space_group_name_H-M   'P 1'
#
loop_
_entity.id
_entity.type
_entity.pdbx_description
1 polymer ?
#
loop_
_entity_poly.entity_id
_entity_poly.type
_entity_poly.pdbx_seq_one_letter_code
_entity_poly.pdbx_strand_id
1 'polypeptide(L)'
;MKPFVSRAVAALIGAAMALGAVPASPARAQVAATPALPADAQAAGIMCFYAAVLAGRGQTEAVAEATWFLFDAARRVTADTPETFVEKVEELVGLTPPNLETLATDAPQLLPLCAARYPLISSKRTITLPADPFTRDMQCYALTGYMAGVAESELEDSGESPFGKRMTALADRLSARLTPERYIEKGHTDEASIQRLFALSLRDISPVGNLMSILTACEAAAG
;
A
#
# COMPACT_ATOMS: atom_id res chain seq x y z
N MET A 1 11.04 9.39 14.38
CA MET A 1 10.60 9.66 13.00
C MET A 1 9.21 10.26 13.07
N LYS A 2 8.96 11.41 12.45
CA LYS A 2 7.60 11.97 12.35
C LYS A 2 6.79 11.12 11.35
N PRO A 3 5.46 10.98 11.49
CA PRO A 3 4.67 10.24 10.51
C PRO A 3 4.74 10.97 9.16
N PHE A 4 5.18 10.25 8.14
CA PHE A 4 5.33 10.71 6.75
C PHE A 4 4.26 10.00 5.91
N VAL A 5 3.01 10.49 5.87
CA VAL A 5 2.04 10.15 4.81
C VAL A 5 1.04 11.32 4.61
N SER A 6 0.65 11.55 3.36
CA SER A 6 -0.07 12.71 2.83
C SER A 6 -1.57 12.74 3.16
N ARG A 7 -2.07 13.95 3.51
CA ARG A 7 -3.49 14.34 3.71
C ARG A 7 -4.47 13.87 2.62
N ALA A 8 -3.97 13.48 1.45
CA ALA A 8 -4.76 12.98 0.33
C ALA A 8 -5.48 11.64 0.63
N VAL A 9 -4.90 10.77 1.46
CA VAL A 9 -5.51 9.48 1.80
C VAL A 9 -6.69 9.66 2.78
N ALA A 10 -6.48 10.44 3.85
CA ALA A 10 -7.52 10.79 4.81
C ALA A 10 -8.75 11.46 4.15
N ALA A 11 -8.53 12.28 3.11
CA ALA A 11 -9.61 12.92 2.35
C ALA A 11 -10.45 11.91 1.53
N LEU A 12 -9.88 10.79 1.11
CA LEU A 12 -10.57 9.77 0.31
C LEU A 12 -11.53 8.92 1.14
N ILE A 13 -11.16 8.57 2.37
CA ILE A 13 -12.08 7.87 3.28
C ILE A 13 -13.22 8.81 3.70
N GLY A 14 -12.93 10.09 3.97
CA GLY A 14 -13.96 11.10 4.21
C GLY A 14 -14.99 11.19 3.06
N ALA A 15 -14.52 11.14 1.81
CA ALA A 15 -15.38 11.11 0.63
C ALA A 15 -16.13 9.76 0.46
N ALA A 16 -15.48 8.62 0.72
CA ALA A 16 -16.10 7.30 0.63
C ALA A 16 -17.23 7.10 1.67
N MET A 17 -17.07 7.68 2.86
CA MET A 17 -18.10 7.70 3.92
C MET A 17 -19.27 8.62 3.57
N ALA A 18 -19.02 9.76 2.93
CA ALA A 18 -20.07 10.70 2.48
C ALA A 18 -20.90 10.17 1.30
N LEU A 19 -20.31 9.36 0.42
CA LEU A 19 -21.00 8.75 -0.73
C LEU A 19 -21.91 7.57 -0.36
N GLY A 20 -21.86 7.10 0.89
CA GLY A 20 -22.71 6.01 1.38
C GLY A 20 -24.20 6.34 1.52
N ALA A 21 -24.62 7.61 1.32
CA ALA A 21 -25.98 8.08 1.58
C ALA A 21 -26.71 8.72 0.38
N VAL A 22 -26.15 8.68 -0.84
CA VAL A 22 -26.80 9.34 -1.99
C VAL A 22 -27.78 8.38 -2.67
N PRO A 23 -29.11 8.62 -2.64
CA PRO A 23 -30.05 7.85 -3.43
C PRO A 23 -29.74 8.05 -4.91
N ALA A 24 -29.63 6.95 -5.66
CA ALA A 24 -29.38 6.96 -7.09
C ALA A 24 -30.45 7.82 -7.80
N SER A 25 -30.05 8.99 -8.30
CA SER A 25 -30.87 9.78 -9.20
C SER A 25 -30.93 9.10 -10.58
N PRO A 26 -32.06 9.15 -11.30
CA PRO A 26 -32.16 8.51 -12.60
C PRO A 26 -31.30 9.28 -13.61
N ALA A 27 -30.14 8.72 -13.94
CA ALA A 27 -29.23 9.30 -14.90
C ALA A 27 -29.85 9.28 -16.31
N ARG A 28 -29.82 10.45 -16.96
CA ARG A 28 -30.01 10.58 -18.41
C ARG A 28 -29.00 9.65 -19.10
N ALA A 29 -29.47 8.82 -20.03
CA ALA A 29 -28.64 7.92 -20.82
C ALA A 29 -27.64 8.70 -21.70
N GLN A 30 -26.49 9.04 -21.13
CA GLN A 30 -25.26 9.15 -21.89
C GLN A 30 -24.83 7.71 -22.20
N VAL A 31 -24.41 7.46 -23.44
CA VAL A 31 -23.78 6.17 -23.80
C VAL A 31 -22.64 5.96 -22.82
N ALA A 32 -22.83 5.07 -21.83
CA ALA A 32 -21.83 4.82 -20.82
C ALA A 32 -20.62 4.20 -21.53
N ALA A 33 -19.55 4.97 -21.66
CA ALA A 33 -18.28 4.43 -22.09
C ALA A 33 -17.92 3.31 -21.11
N THR A 34 -17.64 2.11 -21.63
CA THR A 34 -17.21 1.00 -20.79
C THR A 34 -15.92 1.42 -20.06
N PRO A 35 -15.86 1.36 -18.72
CA PRO A 35 -14.67 1.71 -17.97
C PRO A 35 -13.48 0.88 -18.47
N ALA A 36 -12.37 1.55 -18.75
CA ALA A 36 -11.16 0.93 -19.26
C ALA A 36 -9.93 1.44 -18.50
N LEU A 37 -8.94 0.56 -18.33
CA LEU A 37 -7.68 0.95 -17.71
C LEU A 37 -6.83 1.73 -18.72
N PRO A 38 -6.15 2.81 -18.29
CA PRO A 38 -5.15 3.51 -19.09
C PRO A 38 -4.08 2.55 -19.62
N ALA A 39 -3.57 2.79 -20.84
CA ALA A 39 -2.45 2.00 -21.35
C ALA A 39 -1.17 2.21 -20.52
N ASP A 40 -0.94 3.44 -20.05
CA ASP A 40 0.15 3.78 -19.15
C ASP A 40 0.05 3.01 -17.82
N ALA A 41 1.16 2.40 -17.40
CA ALA A 41 1.19 1.50 -16.25
C ALA A 41 1.08 2.23 -14.92
N GLN A 42 1.59 3.45 -14.82
CA GLN A 42 1.50 4.27 -13.62
C GLN A 42 0.07 4.77 -13.42
N ALA A 43 -0.54 5.35 -14.46
CA ALA A 43 -1.92 5.81 -14.44
C ALA A 43 -2.90 4.66 -14.16
N ALA A 44 -2.67 3.47 -14.75
CA ALA A 44 -3.46 2.27 -14.44
C ALA A 44 -3.30 1.82 -12.98
N GLY A 45 -2.08 1.84 -12.44
CA GLY A 45 -1.81 1.49 -11.04
C GLY A 45 -2.53 2.44 -10.07
N ILE A 46 -2.46 3.75 -10.31
CA ILE A 46 -3.19 4.76 -9.52
C ILE A 46 -4.70 4.51 -9.62
N MET A 47 -5.25 4.37 -10.82
CA MET A 47 -6.69 4.12 -10.99
C MET A 47 -7.14 2.85 -10.25
N CYS A 48 -6.35 1.78 -10.31
CA CYS A 48 -6.63 0.53 -9.61
C CYS A 48 -6.54 0.67 -8.08
N PHE A 49 -5.57 1.43 -7.56
CA PHE A 49 -5.47 1.76 -6.14
C PHE A 49 -6.77 2.42 -5.66
N TYR A 50 -7.16 3.52 -6.30
CA TYR A 50 -8.34 4.28 -5.91
C TYR A 50 -9.65 3.49 -6.07
N ALA A 51 -9.80 2.70 -7.15
CA ALA A 51 -10.95 1.82 -7.33
C ALA A 51 -11.06 0.77 -6.21
N ALA A 52 -9.94 0.18 -5.78
CA ALA A 52 -9.90 -0.78 -4.68
C ALA A 52 -10.22 -0.13 -3.32
N VAL A 53 -9.67 1.04 -3.03
CA VAL A 53 -9.99 1.81 -1.82
C VAL A 53 -11.48 2.15 -1.74
N LEU A 54 -12.06 2.65 -2.84
CA LEU A 54 -13.49 3.00 -2.90
C LEU A 54 -14.39 1.78 -2.72
N ALA A 55 -14.04 0.65 -3.36
CA ALA A 55 -14.77 -0.60 -3.20
C ALA A 55 -14.65 -1.18 -1.77
N GLY A 56 -13.52 -0.94 -1.11
CA GLY A 56 -13.25 -1.30 0.27
C GLY A 56 -14.02 -0.46 1.31
N ARG A 57 -14.71 0.61 0.89
CA ARG A 57 -15.59 1.45 1.72
C ARG A 57 -14.92 1.97 3.01
N GLY A 58 -13.66 2.37 2.91
CA GLY A 58 -12.92 2.95 4.04
C GLY A 58 -12.37 1.93 5.05
N GLN A 59 -12.35 0.63 4.72
CA GLN A 59 -11.61 -0.35 5.52
C GLN A 59 -10.10 -0.15 5.34
N THR A 60 -9.37 0.04 6.44
CA THR A 60 -7.91 0.23 6.42
C THR A 60 -7.19 -0.94 5.75
N GLU A 61 -7.67 -2.17 5.93
CA GLU A 61 -7.15 -3.37 5.27
C GLU A 61 -7.27 -3.30 3.74
N ALA A 62 -8.35 -2.71 3.21
CA ALA A 62 -8.52 -2.55 1.77
C ALA A 62 -7.53 -1.52 1.22
N VAL A 63 -7.24 -0.46 1.98
CA VAL A 63 -6.18 0.52 1.63
C VAL A 63 -4.80 -0.14 1.67
N ALA A 64 -4.53 -0.92 2.72
CA ALA A 64 -3.29 -1.68 2.87
C ALA A 64 -3.08 -2.65 1.71
N GLU A 65 -4.11 -3.39 1.30
CA GLU A 65 -4.05 -4.30 0.15
C GLU A 65 -3.86 -3.53 -1.17
N ALA A 66 -4.63 -2.46 -1.39
CA ALA A 66 -4.57 -1.63 -2.59
C ALA A 66 -3.20 -0.96 -2.76
N THR A 67 -2.49 -0.65 -1.66
CA THR A 67 -1.15 -0.05 -1.67
C THR A 67 -0.17 -0.83 -2.55
N TRP A 68 -0.41 -2.14 -2.76
CA TRP A 68 0.36 -2.95 -3.70
C TRP A 68 0.48 -2.31 -5.09
N PHE A 69 -0.58 -1.69 -5.62
CA PHE A 69 -0.56 -1.05 -6.94
C PHE A 69 0.41 0.13 -6.99
N LEU A 70 0.48 0.89 -5.90
CA LEU A 70 1.39 2.03 -5.78
C LEU A 70 2.84 1.54 -5.63
N PHE A 71 3.06 0.44 -4.92
CA PHE A 71 4.38 -0.18 -4.84
C PHE A 71 4.85 -0.70 -6.20
N ASP A 72 4.01 -1.39 -6.97
CA ASP A 72 4.41 -1.84 -8.31
C ASP A 72 4.67 -0.66 -9.26
N ALA A 73 3.84 0.39 -9.19
CA ALA A 73 4.02 1.60 -9.99
C ALA A 73 5.33 2.33 -9.63
N ALA A 74 5.57 2.59 -8.34
CA ALA A 74 6.79 3.23 -7.85
C ALA A 74 8.04 2.42 -8.22
N ARG A 75 8.01 1.10 -8.03
CA ARG A 75 9.14 0.22 -8.34
C ARG A 75 9.58 0.31 -9.81
N ARG A 76 8.64 0.47 -10.74
CA ARG A 76 8.94 0.57 -12.18
C ARG A 76 9.70 1.85 -12.52
N VAL A 77 9.41 2.95 -11.82
CA VAL A 77 9.99 4.26 -12.11
C VAL A 77 11.23 4.56 -11.26
N THR A 78 11.43 3.84 -10.14
CA THR A 78 12.63 3.96 -9.29
C THR A 78 13.63 2.83 -9.51
N ALA A 79 13.59 2.16 -10.67
CA ALA A 79 14.50 1.06 -10.99
C ALA A 79 15.99 1.48 -10.86
N ASP A 80 16.31 2.69 -11.34
CA ASP A 80 17.67 3.25 -11.33
C ASP A 80 17.99 4.07 -10.07
N THR A 81 16.99 4.43 -9.28
CA THR A 81 17.13 5.20 -8.02
C THR A 81 16.31 4.58 -6.88
N PRO A 82 16.60 3.34 -6.44
CA PRO A 82 15.78 2.62 -5.47
C PRO A 82 15.51 3.36 -4.17
N GLU A 83 16.46 4.17 -3.71
CA GLU A 83 16.37 4.92 -2.48
C GLU A 83 15.21 5.93 -2.46
N THR A 84 14.73 6.38 -3.62
CA THR A 84 13.58 7.30 -3.72
C THR A 84 12.22 6.58 -3.75
N PHE A 85 12.20 5.26 -3.55
CA PHE A 85 10.98 4.46 -3.65
C PHE A 85 9.85 4.96 -2.74
N VAL A 86 10.15 5.22 -1.46
CA VAL A 86 9.14 5.66 -0.49
C VAL A 86 8.57 7.02 -0.87
N GLU A 87 9.44 7.98 -1.20
CA GLU A 87 9.04 9.31 -1.69
C GLU A 87 8.15 9.21 -2.93
N LYS A 88 8.49 8.29 -3.85
CA LYS A 88 7.69 8.10 -5.05
C LYS A 88 6.33 7.48 -4.76
N VAL A 89 6.24 6.54 -3.81
CA VAL A 89 4.93 6.02 -3.38
C VAL A 89 4.07 7.16 -2.83
N GLU A 90 4.62 8.02 -1.98
CA GLU A 90 3.90 9.17 -1.42
C GLU A 90 3.44 10.18 -2.49
N GLU A 91 4.30 10.43 -3.48
CA GLU A 91 3.94 11.27 -4.64
C GLU A 91 2.75 10.66 -5.40
N LEU A 92 2.78 9.36 -5.67
CA LEU A 92 1.71 8.65 -6.39
C LEU A 92 0.40 8.63 -5.60
N VAL A 93 0.47 8.49 -4.27
CA VAL A 93 -0.69 8.63 -3.39
C VAL A 93 -1.34 10.00 -3.57
N GLY A 94 -0.54 11.07 -3.68
CA GLY A 94 -1.02 12.44 -3.86
C GLY A 94 -1.67 12.74 -5.23
N LEU A 95 -1.56 11.83 -6.20
CA LEU A 95 -2.15 11.99 -7.54
C LEU A 95 -3.61 11.51 -7.57
N THR A 96 -4.46 12.17 -6.81
CA THR A 96 -5.91 11.88 -6.76
C THR A 96 -6.56 12.00 -8.15
N PRO A 97 -7.30 10.99 -8.62
CA PRO A 97 -8.05 11.08 -9.87
C PRO A 97 -9.05 12.25 -9.83
N PRO A 98 -9.19 13.04 -10.91
CA PRO A 98 -10.04 14.24 -10.90
C PRO A 98 -11.54 13.95 -10.73
N ASN A 99 -12.00 12.71 -11.00
CA ASN A 99 -13.41 12.31 -10.99
C ASN A 99 -13.66 11.12 -10.05
N LEU A 100 -13.47 11.32 -8.74
CA LEU A 100 -13.66 10.26 -7.73
C LEU A 100 -15.07 9.67 -7.70
N GLU A 101 -16.12 10.48 -7.93
CA GLU A 101 -17.51 10.00 -7.95
C GLU A 101 -17.78 9.04 -9.11
N THR A 102 -17.28 9.37 -10.30
CA THR A 102 -17.33 8.48 -11.46
C THR A 102 -16.54 7.20 -11.20
N LEU A 103 -15.34 7.34 -10.62
CA LEU A 103 -14.51 6.19 -10.27
C LEU A 103 -15.18 5.25 -9.26
N ALA A 104 -15.91 5.79 -8.28
CA ALA A 104 -16.67 5.00 -7.32
C ALA A 104 -17.79 4.19 -8.01
N THR A 105 -18.44 4.79 -9.01
CA THR A 105 -19.47 4.12 -9.82
C THR A 105 -18.86 3.03 -10.70
N ASP A 106 -17.67 3.27 -11.25
CA ASP A 106 -16.99 2.37 -12.18
C ASP A 106 -16.18 1.26 -11.48
N ALA A 107 -15.85 1.42 -10.20
CA ALA A 107 -15.00 0.50 -9.44
C ALA A 107 -15.39 -0.98 -9.60
N PRO A 108 -16.67 -1.40 -9.52
CA PRO A 108 -17.06 -2.81 -9.71
C PRO A 108 -16.67 -3.39 -11.08
N GLN A 109 -16.61 -2.56 -12.13
CA GLN A 109 -16.21 -2.97 -13.48
C GLN A 109 -14.70 -2.87 -13.68
N LEU A 110 -14.02 -1.93 -13.00
CA LEU A 110 -12.57 -1.75 -13.06
C LEU A 110 -11.80 -2.83 -12.29
N LEU A 111 -12.31 -3.31 -11.15
CA LEU A 111 -11.59 -4.28 -10.31
C LEU A 111 -11.21 -5.58 -11.03
N PRO A 112 -12.10 -6.22 -11.82
CA PRO A 112 -11.72 -7.38 -12.63
C PRO A 112 -10.62 -7.06 -13.65
N LEU A 113 -10.63 -5.87 -14.26
CA LEU A 113 -9.59 -5.43 -15.20
C LEU A 113 -8.25 -5.24 -14.47
N CYS A 114 -8.29 -4.67 -13.27
CA CYS A 114 -7.12 -4.53 -12.41
C CYS A 114 -6.53 -5.89 -12.04
N ALA A 115 -7.35 -6.83 -11.60
CA ALA A 115 -6.91 -8.19 -11.29
C ALA A 115 -6.31 -8.92 -12.51
N ALA A 116 -6.89 -8.73 -13.69
CA ALA A 116 -6.37 -9.30 -14.93
C ALA A 116 -5.01 -8.71 -15.33
N ARG A 117 -4.82 -7.39 -15.19
CA ARG A 117 -3.56 -6.71 -15.50
C ARG A 117 -2.48 -6.96 -14.44
N TYR A 118 -2.87 -7.10 -13.19
CA TYR A 118 -1.98 -7.22 -12.04
C TYR A 118 -2.27 -8.51 -11.24
N PRO A 119 -1.99 -9.69 -11.80
CA PRO A 119 -2.41 -10.97 -11.22
C PRO A 119 -1.80 -11.26 -9.84
N LEU A 120 -0.69 -10.60 -9.49
CA LEU A 120 -0.04 -10.76 -8.19
C LEU A 120 -0.90 -10.25 -7.01
N ILE A 121 -1.74 -9.23 -7.22
CA ILE A 121 -2.59 -8.71 -6.15
C ILE A 121 -3.66 -9.73 -5.72
N SER A 122 -4.12 -10.58 -6.63
CA SER A 122 -5.10 -11.63 -6.35
C SER A 122 -4.47 -13.01 -6.14
N SER A 123 -3.14 -13.08 -6.08
CA SER A 123 -2.42 -14.34 -5.98
C SER A 123 -2.62 -14.97 -4.61
N LYS A 124 -3.03 -16.25 -4.60
CA LYS A 124 -3.16 -17.09 -3.39
C LYS A 124 -1.92 -17.94 -3.13
N ARG A 125 -0.80 -17.64 -3.82
CA ARG A 125 0.42 -18.40 -3.65
C ARG A 125 0.94 -18.28 -2.22
N THR A 126 1.50 -19.36 -1.70
CA THR A 126 2.23 -19.30 -0.43
C THR A 126 3.40 -18.33 -0.57
N ILE A 127 3.53 -17.42 0.39
CA ILE A 127 4.64 -16.48 0.45
C ILE A 127 5.87 -17.20 1.02
N THR A 128 6.98 -17.14 0.28
CA THR A 128 8.29 -17.57 0.76
C THR A 128 9.08 -16.33 1.12
N LEU A 129 9.29 -16.10 2.41
CA LEU A 129 10.13 -15.01 2.90
C LEU A 129 11.62 -15.36 2.75
N PRO A 130 12.53 -14.36 2.76
CA PRO A 130 13.96 -14.61 2.74
C PRO A 130 14.41 -15.58 3.86
N ALA A 131 15.36 -16.46 3.53
CA ALA A 131 15.92 -17.41 4.49
C ALA A 131 16.86 -16.74 5.50
N ASP A 132 17.59 -15.69 5.08
CA ASP A 132 18.42 -14.90 5.99
C ASP A 132 17.53 -14.14 7.00
N PRO A 133 17.72 -14.36 8.31
CA PRO A 133 16.85 -13.75 9.32
C PRO A 133 16.88 -12.22 9.30
N PHE A 134 18.03 -11.60 9.05
CA PHE A 134 18.11 -10.13 9.04
C PHE A 134 17.35 -9.56 7.84
N THR A 135 17.57 -10.09 6.64
CA THR A 135 16.85 -9.67 5.44
C THR A 135 15.34 -9.88 5.59
N ARG A 136 14.92 -11.02 6.15
CA ARG A 136 13.51 -11.30 6.43
C ARG A 136 12.92 -10.30 7.43
N ASP A 137 13.57 -10.12 8.58
CA ASP A 137 13.08 -9.24 9.64
C ASP A 137 13.01 -7.79 9.14
N MET A 138 14.01 -7.33 8.35
CA MET A 138 14.01 -6.01 7.70
C MET A 138 12.87 -5.83 6.69
N GLN A 139 12.63 -6.83 5.85
CA GLN A 139 11.55 -6.79 4.86
C GLN A 139 10.18 -6.72 5.54
N CYS A 140 9.98 -7.55 6.56
CA CYS A 140 8.76 -7.52 7.35
C CYS A 140 8.60 -6.20 8.12
N TYR A 141 9.67 -5.71 8.77
CA TYR A 141 9.65 -4.46 9.51
C TYR A 141 9.31 -3.28 8.60
N ALA A 142 9.90 -3.21 7.41
CA ALA A 142 9.64 -2.15 6.45
C ALA A 142 8.16 -2.12 6.05
N LEU A 143 7.58 -3.28 5.73
CA LEU A 143 6.16 -3.38 5.38
C LEU A 143 5.26 -2.97 6.53
N THR A 144 5.49 -3.53 7.72
CA THR A 144 4.60 -3.32 8.86
C THR A 144 4.69 -1.90 9.38
N GLY A 145 5.88 -1.31 9.37
CA GLY A 145 6.08 0.11 9.70
C GLY A 145 5.36 1.03 8.71
N TYR A 146 5.46 0.74 7.41
CA TYR A 146 4.73 1.51 6.39
C TYR A 146 3.20 1.36 6.56
N MET A 147 2.70 0.13 6.78
CA MET A 147 1.27 -0.14 6.96
C MET A 147 0.71 0.47 8.26
N ALA A 148 1.51 0.53 9.32
CA ALA A 148 1.16 1.25 10.54
C ALA A 148 1.00 2.76 10.27
N GLY A 149 1.93 3.36 9.52
CA GLY A 149 1.83 4.76 9.10
C GLY A 149 0.59 5.04 8.23
N VAL A 150 0.27 4.15 7.29
CA VAL A 150 -0.98 4.23 6.51
C VAL A 150 -2.18 4.22 7.45
N ALA A 151 -2.23 3.28 8.40
CA ALA A 151 -3.35 3.16 9.33
C ALA A 151 -3.51 4.37 10.26
N GLU A 152 -2.41 4.98 10.72
CA GLU A 152 -2.42 6.19 11.54
C GLU A 152 -2.99 7.39 10.77
N SER A 153 -2.57 7.59 9.52
CA SER A 153 -3.02 8.71 8.70
C SER A 153 -4.51 8.66 8.33
N GLU A 154 -5.11 7.48 8.29
CA GLU A 154 -6.56 7.35 8.04
C GLU A 154 -7.42 7.77 9.23
N LEU A 155 -6.80 7.90 10.41
CA LEU A 155 -7.51 7.97 11.69
C LEU A 155 -7.16 9.19 12.51
N GLU A 156 -6.49 10.19 11.90
CA GLU A 156 -6.07 11.43 12.55
C GLU A 156 -7.21 12.09 13.38
N ASP A 157 -8.49 11.84 13.02
CA ASP A 157 -9.67 12.35 13.73
C ASP A 157 -10.52 11.29 14.49
N SER A 158 -10.27 9.98 14.35
CA SER A 158 -11.17 8.91 14.87
C SER A 158 -10.54 7.90 15.84
N GLY A 159 -9.23 7.99 16.07
CA GLY A 159 -8.50 7.13 17.02
C GLY A 159 -7.97 5.83 16.40
N GLU A 160 -7.10 5.14 17.13
CA GLU A 160 -6.26 4.04 16.60
C GLU A 160 -7.06 2.80 16.14
N SER A 161 -6.85 2.33 14.89
CA SER A 161 -7.58 1.17 14.32
C SER A 161 -7.03 -0.15 14.86
N PRO A 162 -7.87 -1.22 14.91
CA PRO A 162 -7.39 -2.57 15.19
C PRO A 162 -6.27 -3.02 14.24
N PHE A 163 -6.37 -2.65 12.96
CA PHE A 163 -5.32 -2.91 11.98
C PHE A 163 -4.02 -2.17 12.31
N GLY A 164 -4.11 -0.86 12.60
CA GLY A 164 -2.95 -0.05 13.01
C GLY A 164 -2.25 -0.62 14.23
N LYS A 165 -3.01 -0.93 15.30
CA LYS A 165 -2.47 -1.59 16.51
C LYS A 165 -1.74 -2.89 16.20
N ARG A 166 -2.33 -3.72 15.34
CA ARG A 166 -1.76 -4.99 14.92
C ARG A 166 -0.44 -4.78 14.16
N MET A 167 -0.39 -3.81 13.25
CA MET A 167 0.81 -3.47 12.48
C MET A 167 1.91 -2.87 13.38
N THR A 168 1.57 -1.94 14.27
CA THR A 168 2.52 -1.36 15.24
C THR A 168 3.09 -2.42 16.16
N ALA A 169 2.25 -3.27 16.76
CA ALA A 169 2.72 -4.34 17.64
C ALA A 169 3.63 -5.36 16.91
N LEU A 170 3.39 -5.61 15.63
CA LEU A 170 4.24 -6.46 14.80
C LEU A 170 5.56 -5.76 14.46
N ALA A 171 5.53 -4.48 14.09
CA ALA A 171 6.70 -3.67 13.84
C ALA A 171 7.61 -3.59 15.07
N ASP A 172 7.04 -3.45 16.27
CA ASP A 172 7.78 -3.45 17.54
C ASP A 172 8.50 -4.78 17.81
N ARG A 173 7.83 -5.91 17.56
CA ARG A 173 8.46 -7.24 17.70
C ARG A 173 9.60 -7.44 16.71
N LEU A 174 9.44 -6.97 15.49
CA LEU A 174 10.46 -7.07 14.45
C LEU A 174 11.63 -6.13 14.70
N SER A 175 11.37 -4.89 15.11
CA SER A 175 12.41 -3.90 15.43
C SER A 175 13.27 -4.33 16.61
N ALA A 176 12.69 -4.98 17.62
CA ALA A 176 13.43 -5.55 18.74
C ALA A 176 14.45 -6.63 18.31
N ARG A 177 14.23 -7.29 17.17
CA ARG A 177 15.16 -8.27 16.58
C ARG A 177 16.23 -7.60 15.70
N LEU A 178 16.04 -6.36 15.29
CA LEU A 178 16.93 -5.58 14.42
C LEU A 178 17.81 -4.65 15.27
N THR A 179 18.74 -5.22 16.04
CA THR A 179 19.61 -4.43 16.92
C THR A 179 20.69 -3.67 16.14
N PRO A 180 21.24 -2.57 16.70
CA PRO A 180 22.35 -1.85 16.08
C PRO A 180 23.53 -2.75 15.68
N GLU A 181 23.85 -3.75 16.50
CA GLU A 181 24.92 -4.71 16.23
C GLU A 181 24.65 -5.51 14.96
N ARG A 182 23.41 -5.97 14.74
CA ARG A 182 23.04 -6.70 13.53
C ARG A 182 23.12 -5.83 12.28
N TYR A 183 22.78 -4.54 12.39
CA TYR A 183 22.99 -3.60 11.27
C TYR A 183 24.47 -3.44 10.95
N ILE A 184 25.32 -3.26 11.97
CA ILE A 184 26.77 -3.14 11.82
C ILE A 184 27.38 -4.41 11.20
N GLU A 185 26.99 -5.59 11.68
CA GLU A 185 27.42 -6.89 11.13
C GLU A 185 27.08 -7.05 9.64
N LYS A 186 25.98 -6.43 9.21
CA LYS A 186 25.52 -6.44 7.81
C LYS A 186 26.04 -5.24 7.00
N GLY A 187 26.92 -4.42 7.57
CA GLY A 187 27.57 -3.30 6.90
C GLY A 187 26.73 -2.02 6.81
N HIS A 188 25.67 -1.90 7.63
CA HIS A 188 24.81 -0.73 7.70
C HIS A 188 25.14 0.10 8.95
N THR A 189 26.11 1.00 8.84
CA THR A 189 26.70 1.70 10.00
C THR A 189 26.23 3.15 10.15
N ASP A 190 25.53 3.69 9.16
CA ASP A 190 25.07 5.08 9.14
C ASP A 190 23.60 5.20 8.75
N GLU A 191 22.98 6.33 9.11
CA GLU A 191 21.55 6.58 8.90
C GLU A 191 21.14 6.47 7.43
N ALA A 192 21.95 7.00 6.50
CA ALA A 192 21.64 6.94 5.07
C ALA A 192 21.62 5.49 4.56
N SER A 193 22.55 4.65 5.04
CA SER A 193 22.60 3.23 4.71
C SER A 193 21.38 2.45 5.23
N ILE A 194 20.86 2.81 6.42
CA ILE A 194 19.69 2.19 7.04
C ILE A 194 18.40 2.65 6.33
N GLN A 195 18.27 3.93 6.03
CA GLN A 195 17.15 4.47 5.25
C GLN A 195 17.08 3.84 3.86
N ARG A 196 18.24 3.72 3.19
CA ARG A 196 18.33 3.01 1.90
C ARG A 196 17.92 1.55 2.01
N LEU A 197 18.36 0.85 3.07
CA LEU A 197 17.97 -0.53 3.34
C LEU A 197 16.46 -0.66 3.54
N PHE A 198 15.83 0.26 4.27
CA PHE A 198 14.39 0.30 4.45
C PHE A 198 13.66 0.48 3.10
N ALA A 199 14.06 1.48 2.30
CA ALA A 199 13.45 1.75 0.99
C ALA A 199 13.57 0.54 0.04
N LEU A 200 14.75 -0.08 -0.02
CA LEU A 200 14.97 -1.30 -0.81
C LEU A 200 14.12 -2.47 -0.32
N SER A 201 14.08 -2.67 1.00
CA SER A 201 13.30 -3.73 1.63
C SER A 201 11.81 -3.59 1.31
N LEU A 202 11.29 -2.37 1.30
CA LEU A 202 9.89 -2.10 0.94
C LEU A 202 9.64 -2.23 -0.57
N ARG A 203 10.53 -1.71 -1.41
CA ARG A 203 10.45 -1.82 -2.88
C ARG A 203 10.33 -3.26 -3.34
N ASP A 204 11.12 -4.14 -2.74
CA ASP A 204 11.27 -5.53 -3.16
C ASP A 204 10.14 -6.45 -2.65
N ILE A 205 9.12 -5.90 -1.98
CA ILE A 205 7.95 -6.64 -1.51
C ILE A 205 6.90 -6.87 -2.59
N SER A 206 6.62 -5.87 -3.44
CA SER A 206 5.55 -6.02 -4.44
C SER A 206 5.72 -7.22 -5.38
N PRO A 207 6.94 -7.63 -5.79
CA PRO A 207 7.14 -8.84 -6.59
C PRO A 207 6.93 -10.14 -5.79
N VAL A 208 6.96 -10.11 -4.45
CA VAL A 208 6.78 -11.28 -3.57
C VAL A 208 5.31 -11.70 -3.48
N GLY A 209 4.37 -10.80 -3.73
CA GLY A 209 2.95 -11.13 -3.86
C GLY A 209 2.02 -10.09 -3.25
N ASN A 210 0.78 -10.52 -2.99
CA ASN A 210 -0.23 -9.73 -2.30
C ASN A 210 0.25 -9.32 -0.90
N LEU A 211 0.10 -8.03 -0.55
CA LEU A 211 0.63 -7.48 0.71
C LEU A 211 0.01 -8.14 1.95
N MET A 212 -1.28 -8.47 1.93
CA MET A 212 -1.94 -9.14 3.07
C MET A 212 -1.40 -10.55 3.30
N SER A 213 -1.09 -11.27 2.23
CA SER A 213 -0.44 -12.59 2.31
C SER A 213 0.99 -12.48 2.86
N ILE A 214 1.72 -11.41 2.48
CA ILE A 214 3.07 -11.14 2.99
C ILE A 214 3.03 -10.77 4.47
N LEU A 215 2.10 -9.91 4.88
CA LEU A 215 1.87 -9.57 6.29
C LEU A 215 1.58 -10.82 7.13
N THR A 216 0.73 -11.72 6.64
CA THR A 216 0.44 -13.01 7.30
C THR A 216 1.71 -13.86 7.46
N ALA A 217 2.57 -13.92 6.43
CA ALA A 217 3.83 -14.64 6.52
C ALA A 217 4.81 -13.98 7.51
N CYS A 218 4.83 -12.65 7.55
CA CYS A 218 5.63 -11.90 8.50
C CYS A 218 5.20 -12.13 9.95
N GLU A 219 3.90 -12.24 10.21
CA GLU A 219 3.38 -12.61 11.53
C GLU A 219 3.83 -14.01 11.95
N ALA A 220 3.75 -14.98 11.05
CA ALA A 220 4.20 -16.34 11.32
C ALA A 220 5.71 -16.41 11.61
N ALA A 221 6.52 -15.56 10.95
CA ALA A 221 7.95 -15.46 11.21
C ALA A 221 8.30 -14.65 12.48
N ALA A 222 7.40 -13.78 12.94
CA ALA A 222 7.55 -12.93 14.11
C ALA A 222 7.00 -13.55 15.41
N GLY A 223 6.24 -14.65 15.32
CA GLY A 223 5.96 -15.54 16.44
C GLY A 223 7.23 -16.16 17.01
#